data_AF-A0A1B7XT52-F1
#
_entry.id   AF-A0A1B7XT52-F1
#
_cell.length_a   1.000
_cell.length_b   1.000
_cell.length_c   1.000
_cell.angle_alpha   90.00
_cell.angle_beta   90.00
_cell.angle_gamma   90.00
#
_symmetry.space_group_name_H-M   'P 1'
#
loop_
_entity.id
_entity.type
_entity.pdbx_description
1 polymer ?
#
loop_
_entity_poly.entity_id
_entity_poly.type
_entity_poly.pdbx_seq_one_letter_code
_entity_poly.pdbx_strand_id
1 'polypeptide(L)'
;MLDFFRTVAQSIPVDVSPSVSQEEEATTGDAMGPRDDSSKRAGIIVLREDLDFYVIPPRADITQSEMMEVKRAAGKALLQQNGIFSGLKRSDEPGTTEAHLIEMLTAGSGFHHDDSWGHRAGEPNKAVVCSLALARLRSDIRGNEMGSNAVGMAQKLLLFWRKPARRCWWEGVELENVEGVQGKLKVWIRRVWTLEMSVIGLR
;
A
#
# COMPACT_ATOMS: atom_id res chain seq x y z
N MET A 1 2.94 -1.11 15.20
CA MET A 1 2.21 -0.07 14.43
C MET A 1 3.03 1.19 14.31
N LEU A 2 3.37 1.88 15.41
CA LEU A 2 4.12 3.15 15.37
C LEU A 2 5.51 3.04 14.72
N ASP A 3 6.21 1.92 14.92
CA ASP A 3 7.55 1.72 14.37
C ASP A 3 7.55 1.68 12.84
N PHE A 4 6.54 1.06 12.21
CA PHE A 4 6.38 1.06 10.75
C PHE A 4 6.27 2.50 10.20
N PHE A 5 5.37 3.30 10.77
CA PHE A 5 5.20 4.68 10.35
C PHE A 5 6.42 5.54 10.66
N ARG A 6 7.14 5.27 11.76
CA ARG A 6 8.42 5.92 12.07
C ARG A 6 9.50 5.59 11.04
N THR A 7 9.66 4.32 10.67
CA THR A 7 10.65 3.91 9.67
C THR A 7 10.38 4.59 8.34
N VAL A 8 9.11 4.63 7.90
CA VAL A 8 8.73 5.36 6.69
C VAL A 8 9.00 6.86 6.86
N ALA A 9 8.65 7.45 8.00
CA ALA A 9 8.89 8.87 8.26
C ALA A 9 10.38 9.24 8.26
N GLN A 10 11.26 8.38 8.79
CA GLN A 10 12.71 8.58 8.77
C GLN A 10 13.30 8.56 7.37
N SER A 11 12.64 7.91 6.41
CA SER A 11 13.05 7.94 5.00
C SER A 11 12.72 9.26 4.29
N ILE A 12 11.86 10.10 4.89
CA ILE A 12 11.47 11.40 4.34
C ILE A 12 12.52 12.44 4.74
N PRO A 13 13.12 13.19 3.79
CA PRO A 13 14.02 14.28 4.12
C PRO A 13 13.31 15.32 5.01
N VAL A 14 13.91 15.66 6.15
CA VAL A 14 13.42 16.72 7.04
C VAL A 14 14.18 17.99 6.69
N ASP A 15 13.49 19.10 6.41
CA ASP A 15 14.10 20.41 6.20
C ASP A 15 14.95 20.78 7.42
N VAL A 16 16.28 20.72 7.29
CA VAL A 16 17.17 21.43 8.20
C VAL A 16 17.11 22.89 7.76
N SER A 17 16.21 23.67 8.37
CA SER A 17 16.22 25.12 8.18
C SER A 17 17.60 25.63 8.63
N PRO A 18 18.36 26.38 7.80
CA PRO A 18 19.60 26.96 8.26
C PRO A 18 19.24 28.00 9.32
N SER A 19 19.76 27.79 10.54
CA SER A 19 19.76 28.79 11.58
C SER A 19 20.37 30.08 11.03
N VAL A 20 19.58 31.14 11.00
CA VAL A 20 19.99 32.48 10.59
C VAL A 20 21.12 32.93 11.51
N SER A 21 22.35 32.84 11.03
CA SER A 21 23.49 33.59 11.54
C SER A 21 23.70 34.71 10.53
N GLN A 22 23.16 35.89 10.83
CA GLN A 22 23.52 37.10 10.11
C GLN A 22 24.98 37.40 10.43
N GLU A 23 25.83 37.44 9.41
CA GLU A 23 26.93 38.39 9.32
C GLU A 23 27.33 38.49 7.83
N GLU A 24 27.25 39.72 7.33
CA GLU A 24 27.38 40.11 5.94
C GLU A 24 28.85 40.12 5.51
N GLU A 25 29.19 39.51 4.38
CA GLU A 25 30.23 40.06 3.52
C GLU A 25 30.00 39.68 2.05
N ALA A 26 29.95 40.71 1.20
CA ALA A 26 29.61 40.65 -0.20
C ALA A 26 30.84 40.39 -1.06
N THR A 27 30.83 39.33 -1.88
CA THR A 27 31.60 39.29 -3.13
C THR A 27 30.92 38.45 -4.21
N THR A 28 30.89 39.06 -5.39
CA THR A 28 30.48 38.63 -6.72
C THR A 28 30.93 37.22 -7.14
N GLY A 29 30.08 36.49 -7.89
CA GLY A 29 30.57 35.44 -8.78
C GLY A 29 29.60 34.29 -9.07
N ASP A 30 29.05 34.33 -10.28
CA ASP A 30 28.67 33.21 -11.14
C ASP A 30 27.27 32.59 -11.05
N ALA A 31 26.71 32.40 -12.25
CA ALA A 31 25.35 31.99 -12.55
C ALA A 31 25.14 30.52 -12.15
N MET A 32 24.58 30.32 -10.96
CA MET A 32 24.07 29.02 -10.54
C MET A 32 22.88 28.67 -11.43
N GLY A 33 23.08 27.77 -12.41
CA GLY A 33 21.98 27.14 -13.14
C GLY A 33 20.91 26.59 -12.18
N PRO A 34 19.65 26.41 -12.62
CA PRO A 34 18.56 26.06 -11.72
C PRO A 34 18.90 24.76 -10.99
N ARG A 35 19.29 24.87 -9.72
CA ARG A 35 19.50 23.71 -8.85
C ARG A 35 18.17 22.98 -8.81
N ASP A 36 18.18 21.75 -9.27
CA ASP A 36 17.02 20.88 -9.41
C ASP A 36 16.38 20.62 -8.03
N ASP A 37 15.40 21.47 -7.71
CA ASP A 37 14.60 21.48 -6.49
C ASP A 37 13.64 20.27 -6.40
N SER A 38 13.66 19.38 -7.41
CA SER A 38 12.87 18.13 -7.41
C SER A 38 13.31 17.15 -6.32
N SER A 39 14.58 17.20 -5.91
CA SER A 39 15.14 16.37 -4.83
C SER A 39 14.57 16.70 -3.44
N LYS A 40 13.99 17.89 -3.25
CA LYS A 40 13.37 18.32 -1.99
C LYS A 40 11.93 17.85 -1.82
N ARG A 41 11.30 17.32 -2.87
CA ARG A 41 9.89 16.93 -2.87
C ARG A 41 9.78 15.42 -2.68
N ALA A 42 9.40 15.00 -1.48
CA ALA A 42 9.14 13.59 -1.20
C ALA A 42 7.70 13.24 -1.57
N GLY A 43 7.52 12.36 -2.56
CA GLY A 43 6.25 11.68 -2.79
C GLY A 43 6.07 10.54 -1.78
N ILE A 44 4.87 10.40 -1.23
CA ILE A 44 4.44 9.24 -0.45
C ILE A 44 3.31 8.55 -1.20
N ILE A 45 3.44 7.24 -1.35
CA ILE A 45 2.36 6.38 -1.82
C ILE A 45 1.72 5.72 -0.61
N VAL A 46 0.40 5.75 -0.58
CA VAL A 46 -0.44 5.10 0.44
C VAL A 46 -1.30 4.07 -0.27
N LEU A 47 -1.19 2.83 0.18
CA LEU A 47 -2.04 1.73 -0.27
C LEU A 47 -3.04 1.43 0.84
N ARG A 48 -4.31 1.32 0.48
CA ARG A 48 -5.39 0.92 1.38
C ARG A 48 -6.13 -0.28 0.82
N GLU A 49 -6.55 -1.16 1.72
CA GLU A 49 -7.48 -2.24 1.41
C GLU A 49 -8.64 -2.23 2.40
N ASP A 50 -9.86 -2.21 1.85
CA ASP A 50 -11.09 -2.52 2.58
C ASP A 50 -11.61 -3.88 2.09
N LEU A 51 -11.65 -4.86 2.99
CA LEU A 51 -12.05 -6.24 2.70
C LEU A 51 -13.32 -6.56 3.49
N ASP A 52 -14.47 -6.57 2.81
CA ASP A 52 -15.73 -7.06 3.37
C ASP A 52 -15.82 -8.58 3.12
N PHE A 53 -16.13 -9.38 4.15
CA PHE A 53 -16.26 -10.82 4.00
C PHE A 53 -17.61 -11.37 4.45
N TYR A 54 -18.10 -12.36 3.71
CA TYR A 54 -19.40 -12.99 3.87
C TYR A 54 -19.19 -14.48 4.00
N VAL A 55 -19.31 -14.96 5.24
CA VAL A 55 -19.14 -16.37 5.55
C VAL A 55 -20.42 -17.13 5.22
N ILE A 56 -20.32 -18.16 4.40
CA ILE A 56 -21.43 -19.07 4.10
C ILE A 56 -21.59 -20.05 5.26
N PRO A 57 -22.81 -20.25 5.80
CA PRO A 57 -23.05 -21.22 6.86
C PRO A 57 -22.49 -22.61 6.49
N PRO A 58 -21.63 -23.21 7.34
CA PRO A 58 -21.04 -24.52 7.04
C PRO A 58 -22.06 -25.67 7.15
N ARG A 59 -23.16 -25.47 7.89
CA ARG A 59 -24.28 -26.38 8.04
C ARG A 59 -25.60 -25.61 8.14
N ALA A 60 -26.70 -26.22 7.74
CA ALA A 60 -28.01 -25.57 7.64
C ALA A 60 -28.64 -25.23 9.01
N ASP A 61 -28.31 -26.00 10.04
CA ASP A 61 -28.86 -25.92 11.39
C ASP A 61 -27.96 -25.15 12.38
N ILE A 62 -27.02 -24.34 11.88
CA ILE A 62 -26.12 -23.54 12.72
C ILE A 62 -26.89 -22.43 13.45
N THR A 63 -26.64 -22.28 14.75
CA THR A 63 -27.24 -21.22 15.55
C THR A 63 -26.56 -19.87 15.29
N GLN A 64 -27.21 -18.78 15.68
CA GLN A 64 -26.63 -17.43 15.54
C GLN A 64 -25.32 -17.28 16.33
N SER A 65 -25.24 -17.85 17.55
CA SER A 65 -24.04 -17.79 18.39
C SER A 65 -22.86 -18.49 17.74
N GLU A 66 -23.07 -19.71 17.24
CA GLU A 66 -22.04 -20.48 16.53
C GLU A 66 -21.62 -19.75 15.25
N MET A 67 -22.55 -19.16 14.51
CA MET A 67 -22.22 -18.39 13.32
C MET A 67 -21.35 -17.16 13.64
N MET A 68 -21.54 -16.51 14.79
CA MET A 68 -20.68 -15.41 15.22
C MET A 68 -19.25 -15.89 15.53
N GLU A 69 -19.11 -17.07 16.12
CA GLU A 69 -17.80 -17.68 16.38
C GLU A 69 -17.09 -18.04 15.08
N VAL A 70 -17.80 -18.67 14.14
CA VAL A 70 -17.26 -18.99 12.80
C VAL A 70 -16.85 -17.72 12.05
N LYS A 71 -17.65 -16.65 12.09
CA LYS A 71 -17.27 -15.36 11.48
C LYS A 71 -16.01 -14.77 12.12
N ARG A 72 -15.88 -14.86 13.44
CA ARG A 72 -14.69 -14.41 14.16
C ARG A 72 -13.46 -15.23 13.76
N ALA A 73 -13.60 -16.55 13.67
CA ALA A 73 -12.53 -17.45 13.24
C ALA A 73 -12.12 -17.20 11.78
N ALA A 74 -13.07 -17.01 10.87
CA ALA A 74 -12.80 -16.62 9.48
C ALA A 74 -12.04 -15.30 9.40
N GLY A 75 -12.45 -14.30 10.19
CA GLY A 75 -11.73 -13.03 10.30
C GLY A 75 -10.27 -13.22 10.75
N LYS A 76 -10.02 -14.04 11.77
CA LYS A 76 -8.64 -14.38 12.21
C LYS A 76 -7.82 -15.00 11.08
N ALA A 77 -8.40 -15.91 10.30
CA ALA A 77 -7.73 -16.55 9.16
C ALA A 77 -7.41 -15.54 8.04
N LEU A 78 -8.35 -14.65 7.70
CA LEU A 78 -8.15 -13.60 6.70
C LEU A 78 -7.11 -12.55 7.10
N LEU A 79 -6.90 -12.35 8.40
CA LEU A 79 -5.83 -11.49 8.91
C LEU A 79 -4.44 -12.08 8.67
N GLN A 80 -4.29 -13.41 8.57
CA GLN A 80 -3.01 -14.04 8.25
C GLN A 80 -2.58 -13.83 6.80
N GLN A 81 -3.52 -13.52 5.90
CA GLN A 81 -3.23 -13.15 4.51
C GLN A 81 -2.70 -11.71 4.45
N ASN A 82 -1.45 -11.52 4.87
CA ASN A 82 -0.89 -10.20 5.14
C ASN A 82 -0.15 -9.55 3.96
N GLY A 83 0.05 -10.24 2.84
CA GLY A 83 0.77 -9.69 1.68
C GLY A 83 -0.01 -8.58 0.96
N ILE A 84 0.64 -7.46 0.63
CA ILE A 84 0.00 -6.30 -0.03
C ILE A 84 -0.59 -6.67 -1.40
N PHE A 85 0.09 -7.56 -2.13
CA PHE A 85 -0.30 -7.98 -3.47
C PHE A 85 -1.05 -9.32 -3.52
N SER A 86 -1.28 -9.96 -2.37
CA SER A 86 -1.88 -11.30 -2.28
C SER A 86 -3.28 -11.37 -2.90
N GLY A 87 -4.11 -10.34 -2.70
CA GLY A 87 -5.44 -10.26 -3.32
C GLY A 87 -5.43 -9.79 -4.78
N LEU A 88 -4.32 -9.23 -5.27
CA LEU A 88 -4.20 -8.70 -6.64
C LEU A 88 -3.65 -9.73 -7.63
N LYS A 89 -2.74 -10.61 -7.17
CA LYS A 89 -2.13 -11.67 -7.96
C LYS A 89 -3.11 -12.85 -8.16
N ARG A 90 -4.12 -12.67 -9.00
CA ARG A 90 -5.07 -13.75 -9.33
C ARG A 90 -4.56 -14.70 -10.42
N SER A 91 -3.57 -14.29 -11.21
CA SER A 91 -2.85 -15.14 -12.16
C SER A 91 -1.41 -14.64 -12.30
N ASP A 92 -0.47 -15.56 -12.45
CA ASP A 92 0.91 -15.26 -12.87
C ASP A 92 0.99 -14.98 -14.38
N GLU A 93 -0.15 -14.71 -15.04
CA GLU A 93 -0.22 -14.41 -16.46
C GLU A 93 0.42 -13.03 -16.73
N PRO A 94 1.50 -12.98 -17.52
CA PRO A 94 2.11 -11.73 -17.91
C PRO A 94 1.14 -10.87 -18.73
N GLY A 95 1.18 -9.56 -18.54
CA GLY A 95 0.42 -8.60 -19.35
C GLY A 95 -0.95 -8.18 -18.81
N THR A 96 -1.34 -8.65 -17.62
CA THR A 96 -2.53 -8.12 -16.93
C THR A 96 -2.28 -6.70 -16.40
N THR A 97 -3.36 -5.93 -16.26
CA THR A 97 -3.30 -4.58 -15.65
C THR A 97 -2.79 -4.65 -14.20
N GLU A 98 -3.10 -5.74 -13.49
CA GLU A 98 -2.62 -6.05 -12.15
C GLU A 98 -1.11 -6.23 -12.12
N ALA A 99 -0.56 -7.05 -13.03
CA ALA A 99 0.88 -7.24 -13.14
C ALA A 99 1.58 -5.91 -13.41
N HIS A 100 1.04 -5.08 -14.31
CA HIS A 100 1.60 -3.75 -14.58
C HIS A 100 1.50 -2.80 -13.38
N LEU A 101 0.42 -2.85 -12.60
CA LEU A 101 0.29 -2.05 -11.38
C LEU A 101 1.30 -2.48 -10.32
N ILE A 102 1.47 -3.79 -10.12
CA ILE A 102 2.47 -4.33 -9.20
C ILE A 102 3.86 -3.90 -9.65
N GLU A 103 4.19 -4.01 -10.95
CA GLU A 103 5.46 -3.54 -11.51
C GLU A 103 5.67 -2.04 -11.31
N MET A 104 4.65 -1.21 -11.53
CA MET A 104 4.73 0.23 -11.26
C MET A 104 5.06 0.51 -9.79
N LEU A 105 4.42 -0.22 -8.87
CA LEU A 105 4.65 -0.05 -7.45
C LEU A 105 6.02 -0.58 -7.03
N THR A 106 6.47 -1.71 -7.55
CA THR A 106 7.76 -2.29 -7.14
C THR A 106 8.97 -1.64 -7.79
N ALA A 107 8.84 -1.15 -9.03
CA ALA A 107 9.93 -0.46 -9.73
C ALA A 107 9.95 1.05 -9.46
N GLY A 108 8.77 1.67 -9.36
CA GLY A 108 8.63 3.13 -9.22
C GLY A 108 8.53 3.63 -7.77
N SER A 109 8.31 2.73 -6.80
CA SER A 109 8.21 3.10 -5.38
C SER A 109 9.09 2.21 -4.50
N GLY A 110 9.00 2.39 -3.19
CA GLY A 110 9.70 1.57 -2.20
C GLY A 110 9.06 0.23 -1.85
N PHE A 111 8.01 -0.21 -2.57
CA PHE A 111 7.37 -1.50 -2.29
C PHE A 111 8.11 -2.69 -2.92
N HIS A 112 8.06 -3.85 -2.27
CA HIS A 112 8.58 -5.13 -2.75
C HIS A 112 7.47 -6.17 -2.93
N HIS A 113 7.70 -7.18 -3.78
CA HIS A 113 6.67 -8.17 -4.13
C HIS A 113 6.17 -9.01 -2.95
N ASP A 114 7.00 -9.14 -1.92
CA ASP A 114 6.80 -9.88 -0.67
C ASP A 114 6.41 -8.97 0.50
N ASP A 115 6.24 -7.66 0.26
CA ASP A 115 5.83 -6.74 1.31
C ASP A 115 4.47 -7.12 1.89
N SER A 116 4.40 -6.96 3.20
CA SER A 116 3.21 -7.15 3.99
C SER A 116 2.58 -5.81 4.36
N TRP A 117 1.28 -5.81 4.64
CA TRP A 117 0.59 -4.62 5.12
C TRP A 117 1.23 -4.11 6.41
N GLY A 118 1.58 -2.82 6.45
CA GLY A 118 2.14 -2.18 7.64
C GLY A 118 1.13 -2.08 8.79
N HIS A 119 -0.16 -2.04 8.44
CA HIS A 119 -1.27 -2.25 9.35
C HIS A 119 -2.34 -3.11 8.67
N ARG A 120 -2.85 -4.13 9.37
CA ARG A 120 -3.97 -4.96 8.95
C ARG A 120 -4.76 -5.37 10.19
N ALA A 121 -6.04 -5.02 10.26
CA ALA A 121 -6.87 -5.30 11.42
C ALA A 121 -8.33 -5.55 11.04
N GLY A 122 -9.01 -6.38 11.82
CA GLY A 122 -10.45 -6.57 11.72
C GLY A 122 -11.19 -5.46 12.47
N GLU A 123 -12.29 -4.97 11.91
CA GLU A 123 -13.15 -4.01 12.58
C GLU A 123 -14.01 -4.68 13.65
N PRO A 124 -14.08 -4.15 14.88
CA PRO A 124 -14.93 -4.71 15.93
C PRO A 124 -16.39 -4.77 15.47
N ASN A 125 -17.02 -5.92 15.70
CA ASN A 125 -18.44 -6.18 15.38
C ASN A 125 -18.80 -6.09 13.89
N LYS A 126 -17.81 -6.03 12.99
CA LYS A 126 -18.02 -6.03 11.54
C LYS A 126 -17.24 -7.17 10.89
N ALA A 127 -17.76 -7.68 9.78
CA ALA A 127 -17.05 -8.66 8.95
C ALA A 127 -16.18 -7.91 7.92
N VAL A 128 -15.28 -7.08 8.43
CA VAL A 128 -14.42 -6.19 7.63
C VAL A 128 -12.98 -6.29 8.11
N VAL A 129 -12.03 -6.33 7.19
CA VAL A 129 -10.60 -6.16 7.44
C VAL A 129 -10.13 -4.90 6.72
N CYS A 130 -9.49 -4.01 7.46
CA CYS A 130 -8.89 -2.77 6.97
C CYS A 130 -7.37 -2.93 6.94
N SER A 131 -6.72 -2.54 5.84
CA SER A 131 -5.27 -2.58 5.73
C SER A 131 -4.68 -1.30 5.16
N LEU A 132 -3.44 -0.99 5.57
CA LEU A 132 -2.70 0.19 5.17
C LEU A 132 -1.22 -0.13 4.97
N ALA A 133 -0.63 0.37 3.90
CA ALA A 133 0.81 0.37 3.69
C ALA A 133 1.27 1.71 3.09
N LEU A 134 2.51 2.10 3.41
CA LEU A 134 3.10 3.35 2.96
C LEU A 134 4.50 3.08 2.43
N ALA A 135 4.84 3.76 1.34
CA ALA A 135 6.20 3.78 0.81
C ALA A 135 6.57 5.17 0.32
N ARG A 136 7.84 5.52 0.44
CA ARG A 136 8.40 6.71 -0.21
C ARG A 136 8.51 6.46 -1.70
N LEU A 137 8.06 7.41 -2.51
CA LEU A 137 8.34 7.44 -3.93
C LEU A 137 9.84 7.70 -4.11
N ARG A 138 10.53 6.84 -4.87
CA ARG A 138 11.95 7.04 -5.18
C ARG A 138 12.05 8.09 -6.30
N SER A 139 12.58 9.27 -5.96
CA SER A 139 12.80 10.39 -6.90
C SER A 139 14.22 10.38 -7.49
N ASP A 140 15.11 9.53 -7.00
CA ASP A 140 16.50 9.37 -7.41
C ASP A 140 16.68 8.50 -8.66
N ILE A 141 15.72 8.52 -9.59
CA ILE A 141 15.87 7.88 -10.90
C ILE A 141 16.74 8.74 -11.82
N ARG A 142 17.82 9.31 -11.28
CA ARG A 142 18.91 9.90 -12.06
C ARG A 142 19.86 8.76 -12.47
N GLY A 143 19.43 8.05 -13.50
CA GLY A 143 20.32 7.68 -14.61
C GLY A 143 21.49 6.73 -14.38
N ASN A 144 21.60 6.01 -13.25
CA ASN A 144 22.62 4.98 -13.14
C ASN A 144 22.06 3.72 -12.47
N GLU A 145 22.12 2.61 -13.22
CA GLU A 145 21.87 1.21 -12.82
C GLU A 145 20.44 0.62 -12.90
N MET A 146 19.38 1.39 -13.15
CA MET A 146 18.05 0.82 -13.45
C MET A 146 17.52 1.35 -14.77
N GLY A 147 17.29 0.46 -15.75
CA GLY A 147 16.99 0.80 -17.13
C GLY A 147 15.86 1.82 -17.33
N SER A 148 15.85 2.47 -18.50
CA SER A 148 14.94 3.55 -18.94
C SER A 148 13.45 3.36 -18.60
N ASN A 149 12.99 2.14 -18.35
CA ASN A 149 11.60 1.80 -18.04
C ASN A 149 11.18 2.20 -16.61
N ALA A 150 12.07 2.15 -15.61
CA ALA A 150 11.73 2.47 -14.22
C ALA A 150 11.41 3.98 -14.03
N VAL A 151 12.15 4.85 -14.73
CA VAL A 151 11.92 6.31 -14.76
C VAL A 151 10.50 6.63 -15.25
N GLY A 152 10.06 5.97 -16.32
CA GLY A 152 8.74 6.18 -16.91
C GLY A 152 7.61 5.70 -16.00
N MET A 153 7.85 4.67 -15.18
CA MET A 153 6.83 4.10 -14.29
C MET A 153 6.57 5.00 -13.07
N ALA A 154 7.62 5.61 -12.47
CA ALA A 154 7.42 6.58 -11.40
C ALA A 154 6.72 7.85 -11.88
N GLN A 155 6.98 8.31 -13.11
CA GLN A 155 6.22 9.41 -13.71
C GLN A 155 4.73 9.05 -13.93
N LYS A 156 4.40 7.81 -14.31
CA LYS A 156 3.00 7.36 -14.40
C LYS A 156 2.29 7.41 -13.05
N LEU A 157 2.99 7.12 -11.95
CA LEU A 157 2.41 7.21 -10.60
C LEU A 157 2.01 8.65 -10.22
N LEU A 158 2.67 9.67 -10.78
CA LEU A 158 2.28 11.07 -10.60
C LEU A 158 0.88 11.38 -11.14
N LEU A 159 0.36 10.60 -12.09
CA LEU A 159 -1.00 10.76 -12.60
C LEU A 159 -2.07 10.51 -11.52
N PHE A 160 -1.73 9.76 -10.47
CA PHE A 160 -2.62 9.49 -9.35
C PHE A 160 -2.57 10.57 -8.26
N TRP A 161 -1.78 11.63 -8.47
CA TRP A 161 -1.78 12.77 -7.57
C TRP A 161 -3.17 13.44 -7.58
N ARG A 162 -3.80 13.52 -6.40
CA ARG A 162 -5.18 14.02 -6.21
C ARG A 162 -6.26 13.23 -6.95
N LYS A 163 -5.90 12.11 -7.58
CA LYS A 163 -6.79 11.20 -8.31
C LYS A 163 -6.54 9.77 -7.84
N PRO A 164 -7.15 9.35 -6.73
CA PRO A 164 -6.92 8.01 -6.21
C PRO A 164 -7.37 6.96 -7.23
N ALA A 165 -6.50 5.97 -7.47
CA ALA A 165 -6.85 4.79 -8.26
C ALA A 165 -7.55 3.79 -7.35
N ARG A 166 -8.75 3.35 -7.75
CA ARG A 166 -9.52 2.37 -6.99
C ARG A 166 -9.93 1.22 -7.86
N ARG A 167 -9.86 0.03 -7.29
CA ARG A 167 -10.39 -1.19 -7.89
C ARG A 167 -11.26 -1.92 -6.87
N CYS A 168 -12.45 -2.34 -7.28
CA CYS A 168 -13.37 -3.13 -6.48
C CYS A 168 -13.67 -4.44 -7.21
N TRP A 169 -13.63 -5.57 -6.51
CA TRP A 169 -13.98 -6.86 -7.08
C TRP A 169 -14.52 -7.82 -6.02
N TRP A 170 -15.10 -8.92 -6.50
CA TRP A 170 -15.55 -10.03 -5.67
C TRP A 170 -14.70 -11.26 -5.94
N GLU A 171 -14.42 -12.03 -4.90
CA GLU A 171 -13.74 -13.32 -4.97
C GLU A 171 -14.39 -14.32 -4.01
N GLY A 172 -14.45 -15.58 -4.42
CA GLY A 172 -14.82 -16.68 -3.54
C GLY A 172 -13.55 -17.38 -3.06
N VAL A 173 -13.40 -17.53 -1.76
CA VAL A 173 -12.26 -18.22 -1.14
C VAL A 173 -12.74 -19.39 -0.28
N GLU A 174 -11.94 -20.45 -0.26
CA GLU A 174 -12.12 -21.57 0.65
C GLU A 174 -11.04 -21.47 1.73
N LEU A 175 -11.45 -21.19 2.97
CA LEU A 175 -10.55 -21.16 4.11
C LEU A 175 -10.43 -22.56 4.72
N GLU A 176 -9.19 -22.99 4.93
CA GLU A 176 -8.87 -24.24 5.62
C GLU A 176 -8.48 -23.97 7.07
N ASN A 177 -8.60 -24.98 7.93
CA ASN A 177 -8.20 -24.92 9.35
C ASN A 177 -8.88 -23.78 10.15
N VAL A 178 -10.15 -23.47 9.83
CA VAL A 178 -10.91 -22.48 10.58
C VAL A 178 -11.43 -23.09 11.89
N GLU A 179 -11.10 -22.45 13.01
CA GLU A 179 -11.54 -22.83 14.36
C GLU A 179 -13.07 -22.99 14.40
N GLY A 180 -13.55 -24.15 14.87
CA GLY A 180 -14.99 -24.46 14.96
C GLY A 180 -15.65 -24.95 13.67
N VAL A 181 -14.92 -25.09 12.56
CA VAL A 181 -15.43 -25.62 11.29
C VAL A 181 -14.72 -26.92 10.91
N GLN A 182 -15.49 -27.95 10.57
CA GLN A 182 -14.95 -29.18 9.99
C GLN A 182 -14.77 -29.00 8.47
N GLY A 183 -13.54 -29.07 7.99
CA GLY A 183 -13.21 -28.95 6.57
C GLY A 183 -13.09 -27.51 6.09
N LYS A 184 -13.55 -27.27 4.85
CA LYS A 184 -13.39 -25.98 4.16
C LYS A 184 -14.54 -25.04 4.43
N LEU A 185 -14.23 -23.82 4.86
CA LEU A 185 -15.21 -22.75 5.03
C LEU A 185 -15.26 -21.88 3.77
N LYS A 186 -16.43 -21.82 3.13
CA LYS A 186 -16.66 -20.95 1.98
C LYS A 186 -16.90 -19.52 2.43
N VAL A 187 -16.12 -18.58 1.91
CA VAL A 187 -16.24 -17.16 2.21
C VAL A 187 -16.23 -16.37 0.90
N TRP A 188 -17.19 -15.47 0.75
CA TRP A 188 -17.15 -14.47 -0.31
C TRP A 188 -16.51 -13.21 0.21
N ILE A 189 -15.61 -12.64 -0.57
CA ILE A 189 -14.89 -11.42 -0.23
C ILE A 189 -15.22 -10.37 -1.28
N ARG A 190 -15.60 -9.18 -0.84
CA ARG A 190 -15.58 -7.97 -1.64
C ARG A 190 -14.36 -7.17 -1.21
N ARG A 191 -13.43 -6.96 -2.12
CA ARG A 191 -12.20 -6.21 -1.85
C ARG A 191 -12.22 -4.89 -2.61
N VAL A 192 -11.91 -3.81 -1.89
CA VAL A 192 -11.64 -2.49 -2.46
C VAL A 192 -10.18 -2.17 -2.19
N TRP A 193 -9.41 -1.99 -3.25
CA TRP A 193 -8.00 -1.65 -3.17
C TRP A 193 -7.78 -0.26 -3.75
N THR A 194 -7.13 0.60 -2.97
CA THR A 194 -6.96 2.02 -3.28
C THR A 194 -5.49 2.40 -3.23
N LEU A 195 -4.99 2.98 -4.32
CA LEU A 195 -3.70 3.66 -4.38
C LEU A 195 -3.94 5.16 -4.33
N GLU A 196 -3.29 5.80 -3.36
CA GLU A 196 -3.26 7.24 -3.22
C GLU A 196 -1.82 7.72 -3.20
N MET A 197 -1.60 8.93 -3.70
CA MET A 197 -0.30 9.57 -3.67
C MET A 197 -0.43 10.99 -3.13
N SER A 198 0.43 11.30 -2.16
CA SER A 198 0.60 12.65 -1.62
C SER A 198 2.03 13.11 -1.88
N VAL A 199 2.20 14.40 -2.16
CA VAL A 199 3.53 15.01 -2.30
C VAL A 199 3.71 15.96 -1.13
N ILE A 200 4.73 15.72 -0.32
CA ILE A 200 5.11 16.60 0.79
C ILE A 200 6.04 17.68 0.25
N GLY A 201 5.86 18.93 0.73
CA GLY A 201 6.70 20.08 0.34
C GLY A 201 6.11 21.00 -0.73
N LEU A 202 4.82 20.86 -1.06
CA LEU A 202 4.10 21.83 -1.89
C LEU A 202 3.37 22.82 -0.99
N ARG A 203 4.00 23.96 -0.73
CA ARG A 203 3.32 25.17 -0.25
C ARG A 203 3.33 26.20 -1.36
#